data_AF-A0A8D8VMK6-F1
#
_entry.id   AF-A0A8D8VMK6-F1
#
_cell.length_a   1.000
_cell.length_b   1.000
_cell.length_c   1.000
_cell.angle_alpha   90.00
_cell.angle_beta   90.00
_cell.angle_gamma   90.00
#
_symmetry.space_group_name_H-M   'P 1'
#
loop_
_entity.id
_entity.type
_entity.pdbx_description
1 polymer ?
#
loop_
_entity_poly.entity_id
_entity_poly.type
_entity_poly.pdbx_seq_one_letter_code
_entity_poly.pdbx_strand_id
1 'polypeptide(L)'
;MWNHPHFLQNVDEQLKHVLESILNLKLSDTEWCQATLPIRHGGLGVRKLADISLPAFLSSVHGVKQLVSTILSTPENDLHICLAEEALIAWNTLFSSLPDFENRTSQKSWDQIVVNQVISQQMNSDVSEDIARFKSLQKPESNSWLHAIPSKQVGTFVESRSFRVCVGLRLGSTICRPHPCLCGEIVDCKGIHALNCEQSKGRYSRHSNLNDIVKGALSTDTCRISVYP
;
A
#
# COMPACT_ATOMS: atom_id res chain seq x y z
N MET A 1 -17.18 -7.32 15.49
CA MET A 1 -17.05 -7.09 14.04
C MET A 1 -16.26 -8.20 13.36
N TRP A 2 -15.08 -8.59 13.89
CA TRP A 2 -14.28 -9.71 13.36
C TRP A 2 -15.06 -11.03 13.24
N ASN A 3 -15.98 -11.32 14.18
CA ASN A 3 -16.84 -12.51 14.17
C ASN A 3 -18.01 -12.46 13.15
N HIS A 4 -18.00 -11.51 12.21
CA HIS A 4 -19.00 -11.38 11.15
C HIS A 4 -18.31 -11.33 9.77
N PRO A 5 -17.74 -12.46 9.30
CA PRO A 5 -16.91 -12.48 8.09
C PRO A 5 -17.67 -12.04 6.83
N HIS A 6 -18.94 -12.44 6.68
CA HIS A 6 -19.76 -12.06 5.53
C HIS A 6 -20.02 -10.55 5.46
N PHE A 7 -20.18 -9.88 6.61
CA PHE A 7 -20.35 -8.42 6.64
C PHE A 7 -19.06 -7.72 6.21
N LEU A 8 -17.91 -8.17 6.73
CA LEU A 8 -16.60 -7.62 6.39
C LEU A 8 -16.30 -7.78 4.90
N GLN A 9 -16.56 -8.96 4.33
CA GLN A 9 -16.38 -9.23 2.91
C GLN A 9 -17.23 -8.32 2.02
N ASN A 10 -18.51 -8.11 2.37
CA ASN A 10 -19.38 -7.20 1.64
C ASN A 10 -18.83 -5.77 1.63
N VAL A 11 -18.35 -5.26 2.78
CA VAL A 11 -17.75 -3.92 2.83
C VAL A 11 -16.45 -3.87 2.00
N ASP A 12 -15.62 -4.90 2.05
CA ASP A 12 -14.39 -4.98 1.26
C ASP A 12 -14.67 -5.04 -0.26
N GLU A 13 -15.75 -5.71 -0.68
CA GLU A 13 -16.22 -5.72 -2.06
C GLU A 13 -16.69 -4.33 -2.51
N GLN A 14 -17.45 -3.61 -1.66
CA GLN A 14 -17.85 -2.24 -1.96
C GLN A 14 -16.62 -1.31 -2.05
N LEU A 15 -15.64 -1.47 -1.15
CA LEU A 15 -14.37 -0.72 -1.21
C LEU A 15 -13.62 -1.01 -2.51
N LYS A 16 -13.55 -2.28 -2.93
CA LYS A 16 -12.96 -2.67 -4.23
C LYS A 16 -13.69 -1.98 -5.38
N HIS A 17 -15.02 -2.01 -5.42
CA HIS A 17 -15.81 -1.38 -6.48
C HIS A 17 -15.63 0.14 -6.56
N VAL A 18 -15.60 0.83 -5.41
CA VAL A 18 -15.34 2.27 -5.37
C VAL A 18 -13.94 2.57 -5.88
N LEU A 19 -12.93 1.79 -5.46
CA LEU A 19 -11.56 1.96 -5.90
C LEU A 19 -11.42 1.74 -7.42
N GLU A 20 -12.00 0.66 -7.95
CA GLU A 20 -12.04 0.38 -9.39
C GLU A 20 -12.67 1.53 -10.19
N SER A 21 -13.77 2.09 -9.69
CA SER A 21 -14.46 3.22 -10.32
C SER A 21 -13.60 4.49 -10.35
N ILE A 22 -12.96 4.84 -9.22
CA ILE A 22 -12.09 6.02 -9.12
C ILE A 22 -10.88 5.88 -10.05
N LEU A 23 -10.26 4.69 -10.04
CA LEU A 23 -9.06 4.40 -10.81
C LEU A 23 -9.35 4.10 -12.29
N ASN A 24 -10.60 3.79 -12.63
CA ASN A 24 -10.98 3.27 -13.95
C ASN A 24 -10.13 2.06 -14.34
N LEU A 25 -9.97 1.13 -13.40
CA LEU A 25 -9.26 -0.14 -13.56
C LEU A 25 -10.17 -1.29 -13.13
N LYS A 26 -9.92 -2.48 -13.68
CA LYS A 26 -10.51 -3.73 -13.20
C LYS A 26 -9.42 -4.50 -12.47
N LEU A 27 -9.60 -4.73 -11.18
CA LEU A 27 -8.59 -5.32 -10.33
C LEU A 27 -8.83 -6.82 -10.20
N SER A 28 -7.86 -7.61 -10.63
CA SER A 28 -7.82 -9.04 -10.29
C SER A 28 -7.67 -9.24 -8.79
N ASP A 29 -7.81 -10.47 -8.30
CA ASP A 29 -7.62 -10.73 -6.86
C ASP A 29 -6.18 -10.50 -6.41
N THR A 30 -5.19 -10.78 -7.25
CA THR A 30 -3.78 -10.50 -6.95
C THR A 30 -3.50 -9.00 -6.89
N GLU A 31 -4.04 -8.23 -7.85
CA GLU A 31 -3.93 -6.77 -7.90
C GLU A 31 -4.67 -6.11 -6.74
N TRP A 32 -5.84 -6.63 -6.35
CA TRP A 32 -6.58 -6.18 -5.18
C TRP A 32 -5.82 -6.46 -3.88
N CYS A 33 -5.27 -7.66 -3.72
CA CYS A 33 -4.40 -8.00 -2.59
C CYS A 33 -3.17 -7.10 -2.52
N GLN A 34 -2.56 -6.74 -3.65
CA GLN A 34 -1.46 -5.78 -3.65
C GLN A 34 -1.95 -4.37 -3.29
N ALA A 35 -3.06 -3.90 -3.88
CA ALA A 35 -3.62 -2.58 -3.61
C ALA A 35 -3.93 -2.38 -2.13
N THR A 36 -4.32 -3.45 -1.42
CA THR A 36 -4.66 -3.39 -0.01
C THR A 36 -3.47 -3.45 0.94
N LEU A 37 -2.26 -3.64 0.43
CA LEU A 37 -1.04 -3.50 1.24
C LEU A 37 -0.80 -2.04 1.64
N PRO A 38 -0.10 -1.80 2.77
CA PRO A 38 0.39 -0.46 3.09
C PRO A 38 1.27 0.09 1.96
N ILE A 39 1.25 1.41 1.78
CA ILE A 39 1.98 2.10 0.71
C ILE A 39 3.48 1.72 0.72
N ARG A 40 4.10 1.69 1.90
CA ARG A 40 5.51 1.30 2.10
C ARG A 40 5.87 -0.12 1.62
N HIS A 41 4.87 -0.99 1.47
CA HIS A 41 5.04 -2.37 1.03
C HIS A 41 4.59 -2.58 -0.42
N GLY A 42 4.41 -1.50 -1.19
CA GLY A 42 4.08 -1.57 -2.61
C GLY A 42 2.58 -1.57 -2.93
N GLY A 43 1.71 -1.38 -1.92
CA GLY A 43 0.27 -1.22 -2.12
C GLY A 43 -0.19 0.22 -2.31
N LEU A 44 -1.49 0.46 -2.21
CA LEU A 44 -2.12 1.78 -2.24
C LEU A 44 -2.54 2.27 -0.86
N GLY A 45 -2.46 1.43 0.17
CA GLY A 45 -2.88 1.77 1.53
C GLY A 45 -4.39 1.62 1.79
N VAL A 46 -5.15 1.04 0.86
CA VAL A 46 -6.59 0.77 1.02
C VAL A 46 -6.77 -0.56 1.73
N ARG A 47 -6.68 -0.57 3.06
CA ARG A 47 -6.67 -1.83 3.83
C ARG A 47 -8.04 -2.54 3.79
N LYS A 48 -8.02 -3.88 3.68
CA LYS A 48 -9.22 -4.72 3.86
C LYS A 48 -9.62 -4.74 5.33
N LEU A 49 -10.91 -4.60 5.59
CA LEU A 49 -11.46 -4.73 6.93
C LEU A 49 -11.37 -6.17 7.42
N ALA A 50 -11.53 -7.16 6.53
CA ALA A 50 -11.33 -8.57 6.88
C ALA A 50 -9.93 -8.80 7.47
N ASP A 51 -8.89 -8.22 6.88
CA ASP A 51 -7.50 -8.37 7.32
C ASP A 51 -7.22 -7.66 8.65
N ILE A 52 -7.85 -6.50 8.89
CA ILE A 52 -7.58 -5.64 10.07
C ILE A 52 -8.46 -5.99 11.27
N SER A 53 -9.67 -6.51 11.06
CA SER A 53 -10.68 -6.63 12.12
C SER A 53 -10.22 -7.48 13.30
N LEU A 54 -9.53 -8.59 13.03
CA LEU A 54 -8.99 -9.48 14.07
C LEU A 54 -7.77 -8.87 14.79
N PRO A 55 -6.73 -8.33 14.09
CA PRO A 55 -5.69 -7.51 14.71
C PRO A 55 -6.21 -6.39 15.62
N ALA A 56 -7.23 -5.66 15.16
CA ALA A 56 -7.82 -4.55 15.91
C ALA A 56 -8.52 -5.03 17.18
N PHE A 57 -9.25 -6.14 17.11
CA PHE A 57 -9.89 -6.73 18.27
C PHE A 57 -8.87 -7.24 19.29
N LEU A 58 -7.90 -8.05 18.87
CA LEU A 58 -6.89 -8.63 19.77
C LEU A 58 -6.06 -7.53 20.45
N SER A 59 -5.63 -6.52 19.70
CA SER A 59 -4.91 -5.39 20.28
C SER A 59 -5.74 -4.60 21.29
N SER A 60 -7.04 -4.41 21.01
CA SER A 60 -7.96 -3.77 21.95
C SER A 60 -8.15 -4.58 23.23
N VAL A 61 -8.33 -5.91 23.13
CA VAL A 61 -8.42 -6.82 24.29
C VAL A 61 -7.19 -6.68 25.18
N HIS A 62 -6.00 -6.72 24.59
CA HIS A 62 -4.76 -6.52 25.34
C HIS A 62 -4.62 -5.10 25.91
N GLY A 63 -5.06 -4.08 25.17
CA GLY A 63 -4.95 -2.68 25.59
C GLY A 63 -5.84 -2.30 26.79
N VAL A 64 -7.01 -2.95 26.95
CA VAL A 64 -7.94 -2.65 28.05
C VAL A 64 -7.73 -3.53 29.28
N LYS A 65 -7.01 -4.65 29.16
CA LYS A 65 -6.91 -5.69 30.19
C LYS A 65 -6.50 -5.16 31.57
N GLN A 66 -5.43 -4.36 31.62
CA GLN A 66 -4.92 -3.76 32.85
C GLN A 66 -5.91 -2.76 33.47
N LEU A 67 -6.56 -1.93 32.64
CA LEU A 67 -7.52 -0.93 33.11
C LEU A 67 -8.76 -1.61 33.71
N VAL A 68 -9.29 -2.63 33.02
CA VAL A 68 -10.45 -3.39 33.50
C VAL A 68 -10.11 -4.14 34.80
N SER A 69 -8.91 -4.73 34.90
CA SER A 69 -8.38 -5.36 36.13
C SER A 69 -8.41 -4.39 37.31
N THR A 70 -7.93 -3.16 37.08
CA THR A 70 -7.86 -2.12 38.10
C THR A 70 -9.25 -1.68 38.56
N ILE A 71 -10.17 -1.44 37.62
CA ILE A 71 -11.53 -0.97 37.92
C ILE A 71 -12.32 -2.04 38.68
N LEU A 72 -12.20 -3.31 38.27
CA LEU A 72 -12.96 -4.42 38.86
C LEU A 72 -12.28 -5.06 40.07
N SER A 73 -11.06 -4.60 40.43
CA SER A 73 -10.23 -5.22 41.48
C SER A 73 -10.09 -6.74 41.31
N THR A 74 -10.04 -7.20 40.07
CA THR A 74 -9.99 -8.62 39.70
C THR A 74 -8.64 -8.90 39.03
N PRO A 75 -7.90 -9.96 39.42
CA PRO A 75 -6.63 -10.30 38.78
C PRO A 75 -6.78 -10.47 37.27
N GLU A 76 -5.75 -10.09 36.50
CA GLU A 76 -5.81 -10.16 35.03
C GLU A 76 -6.06 -11.56 34.47
N ASN A 77 -5.69 -12.59 35.22
CA ASN A 77 -5.88 -13.99 34.82
C ASN A 77 -7.34 -14.44 34.98
N ASP A 78 -8.10 -13.77 35.83
CA ASP A 78 -9.50 -14.09 36.13
C ASP A 78 -10.46 -13.20 35.31
N LEU A 79 -9.93 -12.26 34.53
CA LEU A 79 -10.72 -11.41 33.65
C LEU A 79 -11.19 -12.18 32.41
N HIS A 80 -12.49 -12.42 32.37
CA HIS A 80 -13.14 -12.93 31.18
C HIS A 80 -13.58 -11.79 30.25
N ILE A 81 -12.85 -11.62 29.14
CA ILE A 81 -13.24 -10.70 28.06
C ILE A 81 -13.97 -11.51 26.99
N CYS A 82 -15.22 -11.16 26.72
CA CYS A 82 -16.07 -11.84 25.74
C CYS A 82 -15.37 -11.93 24.38
N LEU A 83 -15.39 -13.12 23.77
CA LEU A 83 -14.79 -13.43 22.46
C LEU A 83 -13.25 -13.39 22.40
N ALA A 84 -12.55 -13.18 23.51
CA ALA A 84 -11.09 -13.08 23.52
C ALA A 84 -10.40 -14.41 23.19
N GLU A 85 -10.85 -15.51 23.78
CA GLU A 85 -10.30 -16.85 23.53
C GLU A 85 -10.57 -17.30 22.10
N GLU A 86 -11.80 -17.09 21.62
CA GLU A 86 -12.21 -17.43 20.25
C GLU A 86 -11.41 -16.63 19.21
N ALA A 87 -11.14 -15.35 19.47
CA ALA A 87 -10.29 -14.55 18.60
C ALA A 87 -8.85 -15.08 18.56
N LEU A 88 -8.33 -15.53 19.69
CA LEU A 88 -6.97 -16.07 19.79
C LEU A 88 -6.85 -17.44 19.09
N ILE A 89 -7.89 -18.28 19.19
CA ILE A 89 -8.02 -19.52 18.43
C ILE A 89 -8.08 -19.22 16.92
N ALA A 90 -8.92 -18.27 16.52
CA ALA A 90 -9.01 -17.84 15.11
C ALA A 90 -7.67 -17.31 14.60
N TRP A 91 -6.93 -16.55 15.41
CA TRP A 91 -5.59 -16.07 15.08
C TRP A 91 -4.61 -17.24 14.87
N ASN A 92 -4.52 -18.15 15.83
CA ASN A 92 -3.59 -19.29 15.76
C ASN A 92 -3.92 -20.27 14.64
N THR A 93 -5.17 -20.26 14.15
CA THR A 93 -5.58 -21.04 12.97
C THR A 93 -5.04 -20.43 11.67
N LEU A 94 -4.95 -19.10 11.61
CA LEU A 94 -4.52 -18.36 10.42
C LEU A 94 -3.02 -18.07 10.39
N PHE A 95 -2.41 -17.87 11.56
CA PHE A 95 -1.03 -17.42 11.70
C PHE A 95 -0.28 -18.27 12.73
N SER A 96 0.99 -18.55 12.45
CA SER A 96 1.87 -19.34 13.32
C SER A 96 2.64 -18.50 14.34
N SER A 97 2.55 -17.17 14.27
CA SER A 97 3.29 -16.25 15.13
C SER A 97 2.38 -15.25 15.83
N LEU A 98 2.85 -14.76 16.98
CA LEU A 98 2.21 -13.70 17.76
C LEU A 98 3.18 -12.52 17.86
N PRO A 99 2.67 -11.28 18.04
CA PRO A 99 3.52 -10.17 18.42
C PRO A 99 4.18 -10.39 19.79
N ASP A 100 5.34 -9.76 19.97
CA ASP A 100 6.00 -9.66 21.28
C ASP A 100 5.04 -9.13 22.33
N PHE A 101 5.17 -9.61 23.56
CA PHE A 101 4.21 -9.34 24.64
C PHE A 101 3.94 -7.83 24.83
N GLU A 102 4.99 -7.02 24.87
CA GLU A 102 4.92 -5.55 25.03
C GLU A 102 4.17 -4.87 23.88
N ASN A 103 4.20 -5.48 22.69
CA ASN A 103 3.64 -4.95 21.46
C ASN A 103 2.22 -5.46 21.18
N ARG A 104 1.64 -6.32 22.03
CA ARG A 104 0.30 -6.88 21.82
C ARG A 104 -0.82 -5.86 21.94
N THR A 105 -0.59 -4.72 22.59
CA THR A 105 -1.54 -3.60 22.63
C THR A 105 -1.60 -2.81 21.32
N SER A 106 -0.60 -3.00 20.43
CA SER A 106 -0.50 -2.28 19.16
C SER A 106 -1.13 -3.07 18.02
N GLN A 107 -2.24 -2.56 17.47
CA GLN A 107 -2.88 -3.13 16.27
C GLN A 107 -1.88 -3.30 15.12
N LYS A 108 -0.97 -2.33 14.94
CA LYS A 108 0.03 -2.36 13.87
C LYS A 108 0.96 -3.57 13.99
N SER A 109 1.27 -4.02 15.20
CA SER A 109 2.16 -5.14 15.45
C SER A 109 1.50 -6.47 15.03
N TRP A 110 0.22 -6.63 15.31
CA TRP A 110 -0.58 -7.75 14.80
C TRP A 110 -0.74 -7.67 13.27
N ASP A 111 -1.14 -6.50 12.75
CA ASP A 111 -1.36 -6.28 11.32
C ASP A 111 -0.10 -6.54 10.47
N GLN A 112 1.09 -6.27 11.02
CA GLN A 112 2.35 -6.54 10.34
C GLN A 112 2.52 -8.02 9.99
N ILE A 113 2.04 -8.94 10.81
CA ILE A 113 2.10 -10.39 10.55
C ILE A 113 1.24 -10.73 9.33
N VAL A 114 0.02 -10.18 9.28
CA VAL A 114 -0.90 -10.32 8.13
C VAL A 114 -0.26 -9.77 6.86
N VAL A 115 0.29 -8.55 6.94
CA VAL A 115 0.98 -7.89 5.83
C VAL A 115 2.15 -8.72 5.31
N ASN A 116 2.97 -9.29 6.20
CA ASN A 116 4.12 -10.10 5.81
C ASN A 116 3.70 -11.37 5.06
N GLN A 117 2.59 -12.00 5.45
CA GLN A 117 2.03 -13.15 4.74
C GLN A 117 1.53 -12.78 3.35
N VAL A 118 0.86 -11.64 3.19
CA VAL A 118 0.44 -11.18 1.85
C VAL A 118 1.64 -10.84 0.98
N ILE A 119 2.70 -10.23 1.54
CA ILE A 119 3.95 -9.95 0.82
C ILE A 119 4.60 -11.25 0.33
N SER A 120 4.69 -12.28 1.17
CA SER A 120 5.29 -13.56 0.76
C SER A 120 4.47 -14.25 -0.34
N GLN A 121 3.14 -14.16 -0.28
CA GLN A 121 2.27 -14.64 -1.37
C GLN A 121 2.52 -13.89 -2.69
N GLN A 122 2.66 -12.56 -2.65
CA GLN A 122 2.96 -11.76 -3.86
C GLN A 122 4.35 -12.06 -4.44
N MET A 123 5.32 -12.40 -3.59
CA MET A 123 6.67 -12.78 -4.03
C MET A 123 6.74 -14.17 -4.68
N ASN A 124 5.72 -15.00 -4.53
CA ASN A 124 5.64 -16.34 -5.13
C ASN A 124 5.01 -16.33 -6.53
N SER A 125 4.91 -15.18 -7.20
CA SER A 125 4.42 -15.11 -8.58
C SER A 125 5.36 -15.81 -9.55
N ASP A 126 4.82 -16.57 -10.51
CA ASP A 126 5.62 -17.21 -11.57
C ASP A 126 6.19 -16.20 -12.58
N VAL A 127 5.67 -14.97 -12.60
CA VAL A 127 6.06 -13.93 -13.56
C VAL A 127 7.18 -13.06 -12.98
N SER A 128 8.38 -13.22 -13.53
CA SER A 128 9.59 -12.48 -13.11
C SER A 128 9.41 -10.95 -13.13
N GLU A 129 8.69 -10.43 -14.13
CA GLU A 129 8.41 -8.99 -14.26
C GLU A 129 7.57 -8.44 -13.11
N ASP A 130 6.57 -9.20 -12.64
CA ASP A 130 5.74 -8.80 -11.50
C ASP A 130 6.52 -8.81 -10.20
N ILE A 131 7.43 -9.79 -10.01
CA ILE A 131 8.35 -9.80 -8.86
C ILE A 131 9.27 -8.57 -8.90
N ALA A 132 9.87 -8.28 -10.05
CA ALA A 132 10.76 -7.14 -10.21
C ALA A 132 10.03 -5.81 -9.95
N ARG A 133 8.82 -5.66 -10.52
CA ARG A 133 7.92 -4.54 -10.25
C ARG A 133 7.64 -4.43 -8.76
N PHE A 134 7.12 -5.48 -8.13
CA PHE A 134 6.74 -5.44 -6.72
C PHE A 134 7.93 -5.11 -5.79
N LYS A 135 9.11 -5.69 -6.03
CA LYS A 135 10.34 -5.36 -5.29
C LYS A 135 10.76 -3.90 -5.44
N SER A 136 10.57 -3.31 -6.62
CA SER A 136 10.89 -1.91 -6.87
C SER A 136 10.03 -0.96 -6.03
N LEU A 137 8.76 -1.30 -5.79
CA LEU A 137 7.81 -0.49 -5.02
C LEU A 137 8.07 -0.49 -3.51
N GLN A 138 8.94 -1.37 -3.03
CA GLN A 138 9.36 -1.41 -1.62
C GLN A 138 10.60 -0.56 -1.37
N LYS A 139 11.21 0.03 -2.42
CA LYS A 139 12.37 0.90 -2.27
C LYS A 139 11.98 2.26 -1.67
N PRO A 140 12.88 2.90 -0.91
CA PRO A 140 12.67 4.27 -0.44
C PRO A 140 12.27 5.19 -1.59
N GLU A 141 11.42 6.18 -1.30
CA GLU A 141 10.92 7.19 -2.25
C GLU A 141 10.08 6.70 -3.45
N SER A 142 10.02 5.40 -3.74
CA SER A 142 9.17 4.84 -4.81
C SER A 142 7.67 5.12 -4.64
N ASN A 143 7.29 5.54 -3.44
CA ASN A 143 5.92 5.70 -2.99
C ASN A 143 5.54 7.16 -2.67
N SER A 144 6.51 8.09 -2.71
CA SER A 144 6.33 9.45 -2.19
C SER A 144 5.24 10.24 -2.92
N TRP A 145 5.01 9.93 -4.21
CA TRP A 145 3.94 10.53 -5.00
C TRP A 145 2.53 10.19 -4.50
N LEU A 146 2.32 9.07 -3.80
CA LEU A 146 1.04 8.71 -3.19
C LEU A 146 0.77 9.49 -1.89
N HIS A 147 1.83 10.01 -1.27
CA HIS A 147 1.74 10.86 -0.07
C HIS A 147 1.65 12.35 -0.41
N ALA A 148 1.92 12.73 -1.66
CA ALA A 148 1.94 14.12 -2.09
C ALA A 148 0.52 14.68 -2.21
N ILE A 149 0.27 15.86 -1.61
CA ILE A 149 -0.98 16.60 -1.81
C ILE A 149 -0.95 17.21 -3.22
N PRO A 150 -1.97 16.99 -4.07
CA PRO A 150 -1.99 17.56 -5.42
C PRO A 150 -2.09 19.09 -5.39
N SER A 151 -1.05 19.78 -5.85
CA SER A 151 -1.01 21.25 -5.93
C SER A 151 -0.27 21.71 -7.16
N LYS A 152 -0.89 22.57 -7.98
CA LYS A 152 -0.25 23.13 -9.17
C LYS A 152 0.85 24.13 -8.79
N GLN A 153 0.63 24.86 -7.70
CA GLN A 153 1.52 25.91 -7.20
C GLN A 153 2.87 25.36 -6.74
N VAL A 154 2.87 24.16 -6.15
CA VAL A 154 4.08 23.50 -5.63
C VAL A 154 4.58 22.40 -6.59
N GLY A 155 3.95 22.25 -7.76
CA GLY A 155 4.38 21.29 -8.79
C GLY A 155 4.08 19.82 -8.47
N THR A 156 3.27 19.51 -7.46
CA THR A 156 2.90 18.15 -7.04
C THR A 156 1.60 17.65 -7.69
N PHE A 157 0.95 18.48 -8.51
CA PHE A 157 -0.30 18.11 -9.19
C PHE A 157 -0.06 17.07 -10.29
N VAL A 158 -0.70 15.91 -10.14
CA VAL A 158 -0.79 14.88 -11.18
C VAL A 158 -2.22 14.85 -11.70
N GLU A 159 -2.40 15.00 -13.02
CA GLU A 159 -3.72 14.90 -13.66
C GLU A 159 -4.32 13.51 -13.42
N SER A 160 -5.65 13.43 -13.24
CA SER A 160 -6.37 12.19 -12.96
C SER A 160 -6.04 11.06 -13.94
N ARG A 161 -5.90 11.33 -15.24
CA ARG A 161 -5.54 10.31 -16.23
C ARG A 161 -4.13 9.75 -16.00
N SER A 162 -3.17 10.65 -15.79
CA SER A 162 -1.78 10.27 -15.47
C SER A 162 -1.70 9.51 -14.15
N PHE A 163 -2.45 9.94 -13.13
CA PHE A 163 -2.53 9.25 -11.84
C PHE A 163 -3.04 7.82 -12.01
N ARG A 164 -4.13 7.62 -12.76
CA ARG A 164 -4.69 6.29 -13.06
C ARG A 164 -3.70 5.39 -13.78
N VAL A 165 -2.98 5.92 -14.77
CA VAL A 165 -1.92 5.17 -15.48
C VAL A 165 -0.78 4.80 -14.52
N CYS A 166 -0.33 5.72 -13.67
CA CYS A 166 0.69 5.43 -12.65
C CYS A 166 0.24 4.34 -11.68
N VAL A 167 -1.02 4.38 -11.22
CA VAL A 167 -1.58 3.33 -10.35
C VAL A 167 -1.67 2.00 -11.08
N GLY A 168 -2.12 1.98 -12.34
CA GLY A 168 -2.17 0.76 -13.14
C GLY A 168 -0.79 0.13 -13.34
N LEU A 169 0.22 0.94 -13.71
CA LEU A 169 1.61 0.48 -13.80
C LEU A 169 2.14 -0.03 -12.46
N ARG A 170 1.78 0.62 -11.35
CA ARG A 170 2.16 0.21 -9.99
C ARG A 170 1.57 -1.15 -9.62
N LEU A 171 0.30 -1.39 -9.91
CA LEU A 171 -0.38 -2.66 -9.61
C LEU A 171 -0.08 -3.75 -10.64
N GLY A 172 0.49 -3.38 -11.79
CA GLY A 172 0.64 -4.27 -12.92
C GLY A 172 -0.69 -4.53 -13.63
N SER A 173 -1.69 -3.67 -13.48
CA SER A 173 -2.99 -3.83 -14.14
C SER A 173 -2.95 -3.52 -15.63
N THR A 174 -3.98 -3.94 -16.35
CA THR A 174 -4.18 -3.54 -17.76
C THR A 174 -4.55 -2.06 -17.85
N ILE A 175 -3.71 -1.27 -18.52
CA ILE A 175 -3.89 0.19 -18.67
C ILE A 175 -4.31 0.61 -20.07
N CYS A 176 -4.01 -0.20 -21.09
CA CYS A 176 -4.36 0.09 -22.47
C CYS A 176 -4.72 -1.18 -23.24
N ARG A 177 -5.34 -1.00 -24.40
CA ARG A 177 -5.48 -2.08 -25.38
C ARG A 177 -4.16 -2.23 -26.13
N PRO A 178 -3.78 -3.46 -26.51
CA PRO A 178 -2.62 -3.66 -27.37
C PRO A 178 -2.74 -2.86 -28.67
N HIS A 179 -1.67 -2.20 -29.08
CA HIS A 179 -1.66 -1.33 -30.26
C HIS A 179 -0.25 -1.19 -30.84
N PRO A 180 -0.11 -0.89 -32.15
CA PRO A 180 1.19 -0.63 -32.75
C PRO A 180 1.76 0.70 -32.26
N CYS A 181 3.03 0.70 -31.87
CA CYS A 181 3.81 1.91 -31.61
C CYS A 181 4.40 2.48 -32.91
N LEU A 182 4.71 3.77 -32.91
CA LEU A 182 5.43 4.44 -34.00
C LEU A 182 6.84 3.87 -34.22
N CYS A 183 7.45 3.24 -33.21
CA CYS A 183 8.74 2.57 -33.38
C CYS A 183 8.64 1.20 -34.09
N GLY A 184 7.42 0.74 -34.42
CA GLY A 184 7.16 -0.53 -35.11
C GLY A 184 6.81 -1.70 -34.18
N GLU A 185 7.06 -1.58 -32.86
CA GLU A 185 6.75 -2.63 -31.89
C GLU A 185 5.28 -2.63 -31.46
N ILE A 186 4.77 -3.80 -31.05
CA ILE A 186 3.43 -3.91 -30.45
C ILE A 186 3.52 -3.59 -28.96
N VAL A 187 2.76 -2.59 -28.54
CA VAL A 187 2.54 -2.29 -27.12
C VAL A 187 1.55 -3.29 -26.58
N ASP A 188 1.90 -3.92 -25.46
CA ASP A 188 1.03 -4.85 -24.75
C ASP A 188 -0.04 -4.12 -23.92
N CYS A 189 -0.84 -4.88 -23.16
CA CYS A 189 -1.91 -4.31 -22.35
C CYS A 189 -1.40 -3.63 -21.05
N LYS A 190 -0.16 -3.95 -20.62
CA LYS A 190 0.50 -3.35 -19.46
C LYS A 190 1.09 -1.98 -19.81
N GLY A 191 1.34 -1.70 -21.08
CA GLY A 191 1.75 -0.39 -21.58
C GLY A 191 3.14 0.07 -21.10
N ILE A 192 3.96 -0.86 -20.59
CA ILE A 192 5.32 -0.58 -20.09
C ILE A 192 6.23 -0.10 -21.22
N HIS A 193 5.98 -0.53 -22.45
CA HIS A 193 6.72 -0.10 -23.65
C HIS A 193 6.86 1.42 -23.75
N ALA A 194 5.84 2.20 -23.36
CA ALA A 194 5.87 3.66 -23.42
C ALA A 194 6.99 4.30 -22.54
N LEU A 195 7.47 3.57 -21.53
CA LEU A 195 8.58 4.00 -20.67
C LEU A 195 9.96 3.71 -21.33
N ASN A 196 10.02 2.71 -22.21
CA ASN A 196 11.24 2.17 -22.80
C ASN A 196 11.44 2.55 -24.28
N CYS A 197 10.39 2.98 -24.97
CA CYS A 197 10.45 3.36 -26.38
C CYS A 197 11.20 4.67 -26.63
N GLU A 198 12.08 4.67 -27.63
CA GLU A 198 12.84 5.86 -28.06
C GLU A 198 11.95 6.91 -28.75
N GLN A 199 10.89 6.47 -29.42
CA GLN A 199 9.91 7.34 -30.09
C GLN A 199 8.83 7.87 -29.11
N SER A 200 8.92 7.52 -27.82
CA SER A 200 7.97 7.98 -26.80
C SER A 200 8.17 9.46 -26.49
N LYS A 201 7.15 10.28 -26.76
CA LYS A 201 7.16 11.71 -26.44
C LYS A 201 7.13 11.89 -24.92
N GLY A 202 8.05 12.71 -24.40
CA GLY A 202 8.08 13.11 -22.98
C GLY A 202 9.14 12.43 -22.10
N ARG A 203 9.87 11.42 -22.60
CA ARG A 203 11.00 10.80 -21.88
C ARG A 203 12.06 11.82 -21.46
N TYR A 204 12.47 12.68 -22.40
CA TYR A 204 13.50 13.69 -22.15
C TYR A 204 12.98 14.77 -21.20
N SER A 205 11.73 15.23 -21.37
CA SER A 205 11.13 16.25 -20.50
C SER A 205 11.09 15.83 -19.02
N ARG A 206 10.87 14.55 -18.70
CA ARG A 206 10.92 14.06 -17.31
C ARG A 206 12.32 14.19 -16.71
N HIS A 207 13.34 13.72 -17.43
CA HIS A 207 14.73 13.82 -16.99
C HIS A 207 15.18 15.27 -16.89
N SER A 208 14.84 16.11 -17.87
CA SER A 208 15.12 17.55 -17.86
C SER A 208 14.47 18.24 -16.67
N ASN A 209 13.17 18.03 -16.42
CA ASN A 209 12.48 18.64 -15.28
C ASN A 209 13.09 18.21 -13.94
N LEU A 210 13.48 16.94 -13.80
CA LEU A 210 14.11 16.43 -12.58
C LEU A 210 15.50 17.06 -12.38
N ASN A 211 16.28 17.16 -13.47
CA ASN A 211 17.55 17.87 -13.47
C ASN A 211 17.37 19.35 -13.11
N ASP A 212 16.33 20.01 -13.62
CA ASP A 212 16.03 21.41 -13.33
C ASP A 212 15.62 21.61 -11.86
N ILE A 213 14.85 20.69 -11.28
CA ILE A 213 14.50 20.70 -9.85
C ILE A 213 15.76 20.52 -8.99
N VAL A 214 16.61 19.53 -9.29
CA VAL A 214 17.86 19.28 -8.56
C VAL A 214 18.79 20.49 -8.70
N LYS A 215 18.93 21.03 -9.91
CA LYS A 215 19.73 22.23 -10.19
C LYS A 215 19.19 23.44 -9.41
N GLY A 216 17.87 23.63 -9.38
CA GLY A 216 17.22 24.68 -8.62
C GLY A 216 17.50 24.57 -7.13
N ALA A 217 17.32 23.38 -6.54
CA ALA A 217 17.59 23.11 -5.13
C ALA A 217 19.07 23.40 -4.77
N LEU A 218 20.01 22.92 -5.60
CA LEU A 218 21.44 23.16 -5.40
C LEU A 218 21.81 24.65 -5.53
N SER A 219 21.16 25.38 -6.44
CA SER A 219 21.36 26.83 -6.59
C SER A 219 20.80 27.64 -5.44
N THR A 220 19.73 27.17 -4.79
CA THR A 220 19.15 27.84 -3.61
C THR A 220 19.96 27.59 -2.34
N ASP A 221 20.57 26.41 -2.18
CA ASP A 221 21.41 26.08 -1.02
C ASP A 221 22.77 26.79 -1.06
N THR A 222 23.32 27.03 -2.25
CA THR A 222 24.59 27.78 -2.41
C THR A 222 24.47 29.28 -2.13
N CYS A 223 23.25 29.85 -2.11
CA CYS A 223 23.04 31.26 -1.81
C CYS A 223 22.99 31.57 -0.29
N ARG A 224 23.03 30.55 0.59
CA ARG A 224 23.10 30.74 2.05
C ARG A 224 24.53 30.73 2.61
N ILE A 225 25.54 30.56 1.77
CA ILE A 225 26.96 30.61 2.15
C ILE A 225 27.62 31.83 1.51
N SER A 226 27.10 33.02 1.80
CA SER A 226 27.85 34.27 1.61
C SER A 226 27.89 35.05 2.92
N VAL A 227 28.99 34.82 3.64
CA VAL A 227 29.81 35.81 4.38
C VAL A 227 29.05 36.81 5.25
N TYR A 228 29.04 36.57 6.56
CA TYR A 228 29.16 37.67 7.52
C TYR A 228 30.65 37.91 7.81
N PRO A 229 31.13 39.16 7.79
CA PRO A 229 32.49 39.49 8.21
C PRO A 229 32.72 39.25 9.71
#